data_AF-A0ABD3Y2G6-F1
#
_entry.id   AF-A0ABD3Y2G6-F1
#
_cell.length_a   1.000
_cell.length_b   1.000
_cell.length_c   1.000
_cell.angle_alpha   90.00
_cell.angle_beta   90.00
_cell.angle_gamma   90.00
#
_symmetry.space_group_name_H-M   'P 1'
#
loop_
_entity.id
_entity.type
_entity.pdbx_description
1 polymer ?
#
loop_
_entity_poly.entity_id
_entity_poly.type
_entity_poly.pdbx_seq_one_letter_code
_entity_poly.pdbx_strand_id
1 'polypeptide(L)' 'VCDHQPSVSDPCLTIIPRENWFARETKTASYMKVPVLNVFIHHTAMDRCNSTETCTKEMMEIQKFHMDTK' A
#
# COMPACT_ATOMS: atom_id res chain seq x y z
N VAL A 1 0.65 5.16 -25.09
CA VAL A 1 -0.20 4.07 -24.55
C VAL A 1 0.70 3.20 -23.68
N CYS A 2 0.27 2.85 -22.48
CA CYS A 2 1.02 1.97 -21.60
C CYS A 2 0.95 0.54 -22.13
N ASP A 3 1.94 0.14 -22.92
CA ASP A 3 2.11 -1.26 -23.30
C ASP A 3 2.68 -2.01 -22.10
N HIS A 4 1.88 -2.91 -21.52
CA HIS A 4 2.24 -3.73 -20.35
C HIS A 4 3.29 -4.77 -20.76
N GLN A 5 4.50 -4.32 -21.02
CA GLN A 5 5.63 -5.18 -21.29
C GLN A 5 6.18 -5.66 -19.94
N PRO A 6 6.53 -6.96 -19.79
CA PRO A 6 7.07 -7.49 -18.55
C PRO A 6 8.52 -7.01 -18.36
N SER A 7 8.71 -5.76 -17.98
CA SER A 7 10.00 -5.19 -17.54
C SER A 7 10.03 -5.05 -16.02
N VAL A 8 11.23 -5.16 -15.45
CA VAL A 8 11.50 -5.06 -13.99
C VAL A 8 11.02 -3.72 -13.40
N SER A 9 10.92 -2.68 -14.22
CA SER A 9 10.24 -1.43 -13.92
C SER A 9 9.12 -1.23 -14.94
N ASP A 10 7.87 -1.40 -14.50
CA ASP A 10 6.72 -0.98 -15.28
C ASP A 10 6.62 0.56 -15.17
N PRO A 11 6.83 1.32 -16.27
CA PRO A 11 6.75 2.77 -16.25
C PRO A 11 5.35 3.29 -15.89
N CYS A 12 4.34 2.42 -15.87
CA CYS A 12 2.96 2.75 -15.56
C CYS A 12 2.57 2.39 -14.12
N LEU A 13 3.46 1.73 -13.35
CA LEU A 13 3.24 1.49 -11.93
C LEU A 13 3.79 2.64 -11.09
N THR A 14 2.89 3.47 -10.54
CA THR A 14 3.25 4.47 -9.54
C THR A 14 2.90 3.96 -8.14
N ILE A 15 3.91 3.74 -7.29
CA ILE A 15 3.70 3.49 -5.86
C ILE A 15 3.44 4.84 -5.18
N ILE A 16 2.30 4.97 -4.50
CA ILE A 16 1.95 6.19 -3.76
C ILE A 16 2.71 6.22 -2.42
N PRO A 17 3.59 7.21 -2.17
CA PRO A 17 4.32 7.33 -0.91
C PRO A 17 3.38 7.50 0.30
N ARG A 18 3.89 7.22 1.50
CA ARG A 18 3.13 7.24 2.75
C ARG A 18 2.51 8.60 3.03
N GLU A 19 3.29 9.64 2.84
CA GLU A 19 2.90 11.03 3.01
C GLU A 19 1.73 11.43 2.08
N ASN A 20 1.64 10.83 0.89
CA ASN A 20 0.63 11.19 -0.12
C ASN A 20 -0.76 10.58 0.16
N TRP A 21 -0.86 9.63 1.09
CA TRP A 21 -2.14 9.17 1.63
C TRP A 21 -2.30 9.50 3.12
N PHE A 22 -1.52 10.47 3.62
CA PHE A 22 -1.60 10.98 4.99
C PHE A 22 -1.36 9.91 6.07
N ALA A 23 -0.47 8.95 5.78
CA ALA A 23 -0.09 7.93 6.75
C ALA A 23 0.49 8.56 8.02
N ARG A 24 0.04 8.07 9.18
CA ARG A 24 0.69 8.39 10.46
C ARG A 24 2.09 7.77 10.55
N GLU A 25 2.93 8.34 11.40
CA GLU A 25 4.26 7.78 11.68
C GLU A 25 4.19 6.34 12.20
N THR A 26 5.21 5.55 11.83
CA THR A 26 5.28 4.16 12.27
C THR A 26 5.70 4.12 13.75
N LYS A 27 5.02 3.32 14.59
CA LYS A 27 5.37 3.18 16.01
C LYS A 27 6.72 2.49 16.22
N THR A 28 7.04 1.51 15.38
CA THR A 28 8.29 0.74 15.44
C THR A 28 8.62 0.22 14.05
N ALA A 29 9.89 0.31 13.65
CA ALA A 29 10.37 -0.19 12.36
C ALA A 29 11.28 -1.41 12.57
N SER A 30 10.97 -2.51 11.88
CA SER A 30 11.86 -3.66 11.70
C SER A 30 12.13 -3.85 10.21
N TYR A 31 13.40 -4.02 9.84
CA TYR A 31 13.81 -4.11 8.45
C TYR A 31 13.91 -5.57 8.01
N MET A 32 13.35 -5.88 6.83
CA MET A 32 13.44 -7.21 6.24
C MET A 32 14.80 -7.46 5.60
N LYS A 33 15.28 -8.70 5.64
CA LYS A 33 16.43 -9.13 4.84
C LYS A 33 16.01 -9.20 3.37
N VAL A 34 16.77 -8.54 2.50
CA VAL A 34 16.57 -8.55 1.05
C VAL A 34 17.56 -9.52 0.37
N PRO A 35 17.18 -10.18 -0.74
CA PRO A 35 15.83 -10.19 -1.35
C PRO A 35 14.83 -11.02 -0.53
N VAL A 36 13.55 -10.65 -0.57
CA VAL A 36 12.46 -11.46 -0.01
C VAL A 36 12.14 -12.62 -0.96
N LEU A 37 11.78 -13.79 -0.40
CA LEU A 37 11.57 -15.03 -1.19
C LEU A 37 10.11 -15.38 -1.43
N ASN A 38 9.18 -14.82 -0.65
CA ASN A 38 7.76 -15.17 -0.69
C ASN A 38 6.90 -13.91 -0.83
N VAL A 39 5.79 -14.02 -1.56
CA VAL A 39 4.74 -13.00 -1.68
C VAL A 39 3.43 -13.61 -1.22
N PHE A 40 2.75 -12.96 -0.28
CA PHE A 40 1.43 -13.35 0.21
C PHE A 40 0.40 -12.35 -0.29
N ILE A 41 -0.64 -12.82 -0.97
CA ILE A 41 -1.70 -11.97 -1.54
C ILE A 41 -2.90 -11.97 -0.59
N HIS A 42 -3.34 -10.78 -0.20
CA HIS A 42 -4.46 -10.59 0.74
C HIS A 42 -5.51 -9.63 0.16
N HIS A 43 -6.75 -9.80 0.59
CA HIS A 43 -7.78 -8.76 0.50
C HIS A 43 -7.85 -8.00 1.84
N THR A 44 -8.38 -6.77 1.81
CA THR A 44 -8.51 -5.93 3.02
C THR A 44 -9.67 -6.37 3.92
N ALA A 45 -10.70 -7.01 3.36
CA ALA A 45 -11.99 -7.26 4.04
C ALA A 45 -12.72 -5.96 4.48
N MET A 46 -12.34 -4.84 3.88
CA MET A 46 -12.94 -3.51 4.04
C MET A 46 -13.67 -3.11 2.75
N ASP A 47 -14.14 -1.87 2.70
CA ASP A 47 -14.80 -1.35 1.51
C ASP A 47 -13.83 -1.25 0.32
N ARG A 48 -14.40 -1.38 -0.89
CA ARG A 48 -13.64 -1.20 -2.13
C ARG A 48 -13.52 0.29 -2.45
N CYS A 49 -12.42 0.65 -3.10
CA CYS A 49 -12.17 1.99 -3.60
C CYS A 49 -11.76 1.95 -5.08
N ASN A 50 -11.96 3.05 -5.81
CA ASN A 50 -11.63 3.14 -7.24
C ASN A 50 -11.13 4.53 -7.68
N SER A 51 -10.86 5.42 -6.74
CA SER A 51 -10.27 6.73 -6.98
C SER A 51 -9.20 7.01 -5.93
N THR A 52 -8.24 7.89 -6.24
CA THR A 52 -7.21 8.27 -5.27
C THR A 52 -7.82 8.76 -3.96
N GLU A 53 -8.87 9.58 -4.03
CA GLU A 53 -9.55 10.09 -2.84
C GLU A 53 -10.20 8.97 -2.01
N THR A 54 -10.96 8.07 -2.65
CA THR A 54 -11.63 6.97 -1.94
C THR A 54 -10.62 5.98 -1.38
N CYS A 55 -9.55 5.67 -2.11
CA CYS A 55 -8.52 4.76 -1.66
C CYS A 55 -7.66 5.33 -0.53
N THR A 56 -7.37 6.64 -0.55
CA THR A 56 -6.70 7.30 0.57
C THR A 56 -7.53 7.19 1.85
N LYS A 57 -8.85 7.42 1.76
CA LYS A 57 -9.76 7.27 2.93
C LYS A 57 -9.73 5.84 3.48
N GLU A 58 -9.85 4.82 2.63
CA GLU A 58 -9.78 3.42 3.06
C GLU A 58 -8.44 3.07 3.71
N MET A 59 -7.32 3.51 3.13
CA MET A 59 -5.98 3.28 3.70
C MET A 59 -5.82 3.92 5.08
N MET A 60 -6.36 5.12 5.28
CA MET A 60 -6.34 5.79 6.59
C MET A 60 -7.17 5.03 7.64
N GLU A 61 -8.37 4.53 7.30
CA GLU A 61 -9.18 3.74 8.23
C GLU A 61 -8.54 2.38 8.56
N ILE A 62 -7.93 1.71 7.57
CA ILE A 62 -7.14 0.48 7.81
C ILE A 62 -5.98 0.77 8.78
N GLN A 63 -5.22 1.85 8.55
CA GLN A 63 -4.11 2.21 9.43
C GLN A 63 -4.59 2.51 10.86
N LYS A 64 -5.66 3.29 10.99
CA LYS A 64 -6.27 3.64 12.27
C LYS A 64 -6.71 2.40 13.03
N PHE A 65 -7.40 1.46 12.39
CA PHE A 65 -7.80 0.20 13.01
C PHE A 65 -6.59 -0.60 13.53
N HIS A 66 -5.57 -0.82 12.69
CA HIS A 66 -4.39 -1.61 13.04
C HIS A 66 -3.47 -0.96 14.08
N MET A 67 -3.57 0.34 14.29
CA MET A 67 -2.69 1.01 15.24
C MET A 67 -3.42 1.39 16.53
N ASP A 68 -4.73 1.59 16.51
CA ASP A 68 -5.48 2.09 17.66
C ASP A 68 -6.35 1.00 18.30
N THR A 69 -6.76 -0.01 17.54
CA THR A 69 -7.67 -1.07 18.00
C THR A 69 -7.01 -2.44 18.13
N LYS A 70 -6.07 -2.77 17.23
CA LYS A 70 -5.40 -4.08 17.16
C LYS A 70 -3.91 -3.98 17.38
#